data_AF-A0A838U2V9-F1
#
_entry.id   AF-A0A838U2V9-F1
#
_cell.length_a   1.000
_cell.length_b   1.000
_cell.length_c   1.000
_cell.angle_alpha   90.00
_cell.angle_beta   90.00
_cell.angle_gamma   90.00
#
_symmetry.space_group_name_H-M   'P 1'
#
loop_
_entity.id
_entity.type
_entity.pdbx_description
1 polymer ?
#
loop_
_entity_poly.entity_id
_entity_poly.type
_entity_poly.pdbx_seq_one_letter_code
_entity_poly.pdbx_strand_id
1 'polypeptide(L)'
;MSNSPRKEILSTDIPAHELPSNGPLGALEPIAFFNNAMPTGVTVSHKGRIFVNFPKWGDDVRFSVAEIRNGEAVDYPDESMNKTSQEDQGETLVSVQSVVVDPADRLWILDTGSPLFNLTEYGGPKLVCVDLNTNQVSKKILFPQTVALPTTYLNDVRFDLRRGNEGIAFITDSSQKGPNGIIVVDLASGQSWRRLNDHPSTKAEDMQTFLPIVEGRPFLEHQQNGSVKQGASMGAGGIAISSDGSRLYY
;
A
#
# COMPACT_ATOMS: atom_id res chain seq x y z
N MET A 1 3.78 -6.15 69.14
CA MET A 1 3.82 -5.42 67.84
C MET A 1 4.60 -6.26 66.85
N SER A 2 3.92 -6.82 65.85
CA SER A 2 4.48 -7.16 64.54
C SER A 2 3.28 -7.51 63.65
N ASN A 3 2.71 -6.49 63.01
CA ASN A 3 1.69 -6.65 61.97
C ASN A 3 2.42 -6.92 60.66
N SER A 4 2.38 -8.17 60.20
CA SER A 4 2.75 -8.50 58.82
C SER A 4 1.46 -8.48 57.98
N PRO A 5 1.35 -7.66 56.92
CA PRO A 5 0.14 -7.63 56.11
C PRO A 5 0.05 -8.91 55.28
N ARG A 6 -1.09 -9.59 55.35
CA ARG A 6 -1.43 -10.69 54.44
C ARG A 6 -1.39 -10.15 53.00
N LYS A 7 -0.60 -10.80 52.13
CA LYS A 7 -0.74 -10.66 50.68
C LYS A 7 -2.16 -11.13 50.32
N GLU A 8 -3.01 -10.19 49.93
CA GLU A 8 -4.22 -10.52 49.18
C GLU A 8 -3.78 -11.16 47.86
N ILE A 9 -4.14 -12.42 47.70
CA ILE A 9 -4.05 -13.11 46.43
C ILE A 9 -5.19 -12.54 45.59
N LEU A 10 -4.86 -11.67 44.64
CA LEU A 10 -5.79 -11.24 43.60
C LEU A 10 -6.35 -12.51 42.93
N SER A 11 -7.67 -12.70 43.02
CA SER A 11 -8.34 -13.83 42.39
C SER A 11 -8.08 -13.79 40.89
N THR A 12 -7.59 -14.88 40.33
CA THR A 12 -7.28 -15.02 38.90
C THR A 12 -8.50 -15.23 38.01
N ASP A 13 -9.71 -15.12 38.57
CA ASP A 13 -10.94 -15.34 37.82
C ASP A 13 -11.42 -14.00 37.25
N ILE A 14 -10.78 -13.57 36.16
CA ILE A 14 -11.45 -12.69 35.21
C ILE A 14 -12.61 -13.53 34.66
N PRO A 15 -13.89 -13.16 34.89
CA PRO A 15 -15.00 -13.86 34.28
C PRO A 15 -14.72 -13.91 32.78
N ALA A 16 -14.86 -15.08 32.17
CA ALA A 16 -14.86 -15.24 30.72
C ALA A 16 -16.10 -14.52 30.14
N HIS A 17 -16.10 -13.19 30.23
CA HIS A 17 -16.88 -12.33 29.38
C HIS A 17 -16.40 -12.70 27.99
N GLU A 18 -17.28 -13.34 27.20
CA GLU A 18 -16.99 -13.86 25.86
C GLU A 18 -16.02 -12.90 25.15
N LEU A 19 -14.76 -13.33 25.04
CA LEU A 19 -13.77 -12.57 24.30
C LEU A 19 -14.33 -12.40 22.89
N PRO A 20 -14.16 -11.22 22.25
CA PRO A 20 -14.63 -11.01 20.88
C PRO A 20 -14.18 -12.17 20.00
N SER A 21 -15.13 -12.99 19.55
CA SER A 21 -14.87 -14.10 18.64
C SER A 21 -15.17 -13.64 17.23
N ASN A 22 -14.15 -13.59 16.37
CA ASN A 22 -14.35 -13.37 14.95
C ASN A 22 -14.79 -14.70 14.31
N GLY A 23 -15.97 -14.71 13.69
CA GLY A 23 -16.42 -15.78 12.82
C GLY A 23 -16.54 -15.27 11.39
N PRO A 24 -16.23 -16.07 10.36
CA PRO A 24 -16.48 -15.67 8.99
C PRO A 24 -17.99 -15.45 8.79
N LEU A 25 -18.37 -14.30 8.25
CA LEU A 25 -19.71 -14.08 7.73
C LEU A 25 -19.74 -14.59 6.29
N GLY A 26 -20.41 -15.73 6.07
CA GLY A 26 -20.54 -16.36 4.76
C GLY A 26 -19.46 -17.41 4.48
N ALA A 27 -19.48 -17.94 3.25
CA ALA A 27 -18.48 -18.86 2.75
C ALA A 27 -17.46 -18.11 1.87
N LEU A 28 -16.17 -18.39 2.06
CA LEU A 28 -15.13 -17.86 1.18
C LEU A 28 -15.17 -18.64 -0.15
N GLU A 29 -15.32 -17.90 -1.24
CA GLU A 29 -15.20 -18.45 -2.60
C GLU A 29 -13.81 -18.14 -3.14
N PRO A 30 -12.99 -19.16 -3.46
CA PRO A 30 -11.69 -18.94 -4.08
C PRO A 30 -11.87 -18.47 -5.53
N ILE A 31 -11.33 -17.28 -5.83
CA ILE A 31 -11.38 -16.69 -7.18
C ILE A 31 -10.10 -16.95 -7.98
N ALA A 32 -8.94 -16.87 -7.32
CA ALA A 32 -7.63 -17.13 -7.91
C ALA A 32 -6.64 -17.55 -6.80
N PHE A 33 -5.58 -18.25 -7.21
CA PHE A 33 -4.50 -18.68 -6.31
C PHE A 33 -3.16 -18.14 -6.82
N PHE A 34 -2.34 -17.63 -5.90
CA PHE A 34 -0.99 -17.15 -6.17
C PHE A 34 -0.01 -17.97 -5.33
N ASN A 35 0.84 -18.75 -6.00
CA ASN A 35 1.78 -19.67 -5.33
C ASN A 35 3.25 -19.24 -5.46
N ASN A 36 3.52 -18.12 -6.14
CA ASN A 36 4.86 -17.59 -6.40
C ASN A 36 4.98 -16.19 -5.78
N ALA A 37 5.13 -15.14 -6.60
CA ALA A 37 5.20 -13.77 -6.15
C ALA A 37 3.98 -13.37 -5.30
N MET A 38 4.24 -12.65 -4.20
CA MET A 38 3.21 -12.22 -3.28
C MET A 38 2.46 -10.98 -3.83
N PRO A 39 1.12 -11.04 -4.00
CA PRO A 39 0.35 -9.85 -4.35
C PRO A 39 0.16 -8.93 -3.15
N THR A 40 0.01 -7.62 -3.39
CA THR A 40 -0.26 -6.64 -2.32
C THR A 40 -1.57 -5.87 -2.45
N GLY A 41 -2.15 -5.82 -3.64
CA GLY A 41 -3.39 -5.11 -3.89
C GLY A 41 -4.30 -5.89 -4.84
N VAL A 42 -5.60 -5.72 -4.62
CA VAL A 42 -6.66 -6.22 -5.48
C VAL A 42 -7.74 -5.16 -5.62
N THR A 43 -8.29 -5.01 -6.82
CA THR A 43 -9.40 -4.12 -7.08
C THR A 43 -10.34 -4.72 -8.13
N VAL A 44 -11.60 -4.31 -8.12
CA VAL A 44 -12.66 -4.85 -8.97
C VAL A 44 -13.37 -3.71 -9.69
N SER A 45 -13.52 -3.82 -11.01
CA SER A 45 -14.26 -2.85 -11.81
C SER A 45 -15.77 -2.97 -11.61
N HIS A 46 -16.52 -1.96 -12.06
CA HIS A 46 -17.98 -2.00 -12.05
C HIS A 46 -18.56 -3.14 -12.91
N LYS A 47 -17.78 -3.65 -13.88
CA LYS A 47 -18.13 -4.81 -14.72
C LYS A 47 -17.63 -6.14 -14.15
N GLY A 48 -17.05 -6.14 -12.95
CA GLY A 48 -16.54 -7.35 -12.29
C GLY A 48 -15.17 -7.82 -12.75
N ARG A 49 -14.41 -7.01 -13.50
CA ARG A 49 -13.02 -7.33 -13.87
C ARG A 49 -12.13 -7.17 -12.65
N ILE A 50 -11.23 -8.12 -12.40
CA ILE A 50 -10.41 -8.16 -11.19
C ILE A 50 -8.96 -7.88 -11.58
N PHE A 51 -8.33 -6.93 -10.90
CA PHE A 51 -6.94 -6.54 -11.12
C PHE A 51 -6.13 -6.73 -9.86
N VAL A 52 -4.91 -7.25 -10.01
CA VAL A 52 -3.99 -7.58 -8.92
C VAL A 52 -2.61 -7.05 -9.26
N ASN A 53 -1.84 -6.62 -8.25
CA ASN A 53 -0.47 -6.16 -8.45
C ASN A 53 0.54 -6.92 -7.58
N PHE A 54 1.79 -6.92 -8.03
CA PHE A 54 2.92 -7.64 -7.45
C PHE A 54 4.14 -6.72 -7.40
N PRO A 55 4.50 -6.16 -6.22
CA PRO A 55 5.72 -5.37 -6.10
C PRO A 55 6.96 -6.25 -6.16
N LYS A 56 8.07 -5.70 -6.64
CA LYS A 56 9.36 -6.42 -6.77
C LYS A 56 10.14 -6.38 -5.46
N TRP A 57 9.72 -7.16 -4.46
CA TRP A 57 10.38 -7.24 -3.14
C TRP A 57 11.54 -8.23 -3.01
N GLY A 58 11.74 -9.07 -4.02
CA GLY A 58 12.75 -10.14 -4.01
C GLY A 58 12.25 -11.40 -4.69
N ASP A 59 10.94 -11.55 -4.81
CA ASP A 59 10.29 -12.59 -5.60
C ASP A 59 10.61 -12.46 -7.09
N ASP A 60 10.53 -13.58 -7.82
CA ASP A 60 10.52 -13.57 -9.29
C ASP A 60 9.15 -13.09 -9.80
N VAL A 61 9.06 -11.79 -10.07
CA VAL A 61 7.82 -11.12 -10.52
C VAL A 61 7.82 -11.00 -12.04
N ARG A 62 6.98 -11.83 -12.68
CA ARG A 62 6.78 -11.79 -14.14
C ARG A 62 6.09 -10.52 -14.63
N PHE A 63 5.07 -10.08 -13.89
CA PHE A 63 4.28 -8.89 -14.18
C PHE A 63 3.98 -8.15 -12.88
N SER A 64 4.07 -6.83 -12.94
CA SER A 64 3.79 -5.95 -11.80
C SER A 64 2.28 -5.75 -11.62
N VAL A 65 1.51 -5.86 -12.71
CA VAL A 65 0.04 -5.78 -12.73
C VAL A 65 -0.54 -6.84 -13.66
N ALA A 66 -1.60 -7.49 -13.19
CA ALA A 66 -2.36 -8.46 -13.96
C ALA A 66 -3.86 -8.25 -13.81
N GLU A 67 -4.60 -8.68 -14.84
CA GLU A 67 -6.03 -8.94 -14.75
C GLU A 67 -6.23 -10.44 -14.52
N ILE A 68 -7.17 -10.79 -13.64
CA ILE A 68 -7.61 -12.17 -13.46
C ILE A 68 -8.64 -12.51 -14.52
N ARG A 69 -8.31 -13.42 -15.43
CA ARG A 69 -9.18 -13.92 -16.49
C ARG A 69 -9.29 -15.43 -16.35
N ASN A 70 -10.50 -15.94 -16.14
CA ASN A 70 -10.76 -17.37 -15.93
C ASN A 70 -9.90 -18.00 -14.79
N GLY A 71 -9.66 -17.25 -13.71
CA GLY A 71 -8.85 -17.69 -12.57
C GLY A 71 -7.33 -17.56 -12.76
N GLU A 72 -6.86 -17.13 -13.94
CA GLU A 72 -5.44 -16.95 -14.24
C GLU A 72 -5.06 -15.46 -14.32
N ALA A 73 -3.85 -15.14 -13.86
CA ALA A 73 -3.29 -13.80 -13.95
C ALA A 73 -2.64 -13.57 -15.32
N VAL A 74 -3.09 -12.54 -16.03
CA VAL A 74 -2.62 -12.13 -17.36
C VAL A 74 -2.11 -10.69 -17.29
N ASP A 75 -0.94 -10.41 -17.88
CA ASP A 75 -0.34 -9.07 -17.95
C ASP A 75 -1.36 -7.99 -18.31
N TYR A 76 -1.35 -6.89 -17.56
CA TYR A 76 -2.25 -5.77 -17.78
C TYR A 76 -1.54 -4.42 -17.62
N PRO A 77 -1.84 -3.39 -18.44
CA PRO A 77 -2.74 -3.40 -19.61
C PRO A 77 -2.28 -4.31 -20.74
N ASP A 78 -0.97 -4.50 -20.86
CA ASP A 78 -0.31 -5.40 -21.79
C ASP A 78 1.07 -5.82 -21.27
N GLU A 79 1.71 -6.73 -21.98
CA GLU A 79 3.04 -7.26 -21.65
C GLU A 79 4.14 -6.18 -21.74
N SER A 80 4.03 -5.24 -22.69
CA SER A 80 5.04 -4.20 -22.89
C SER A 80 5.11 -3.25 -21.70
N MET A 81 3.95 -2.91 -21.12
CA MET A 81 3.86 -2.06 -19.94
C MET A 81 4.46 -2.72 -18.69
N ASN A 82 4.46 -4.06 -18.61
CA ASN A 82 5.05 -4.82 -17.51
C ASN A 82 6.57 -5.07 -17.66
N LYS A 83 7.15 -4.77 -18.81
CA LYS A 83 8.60 -4.85 -19.07
C LYS A 83 9.28 -3.55 -18.68
N THR A 84 9.91 -3.53 -17.50
CA THR A 84 10.64 -2.35 -17.00
C THR A 84 11.74 -1.92 -17.99
N SER A 85 11.60 -0.68 -18.48
CA SER A 85 12.61 0.02 -19.29
C SER A 85 13.79 0.40 -18.40
N GLN A 86 14.99 0.12 -18.90
CA GLN A 86 16.24 0.51 -18.25
C GLN A 86 16.68 1.94 -18.65
N GLU A 87 16.10 2.49 -19.72
CA GLU A 87 16.47 3.80 -20.27
C GLU A 87 15.56 4.91 -19.71
N ASP A 88 14.25 4.66 -19.65
CA ASP A 88 13.27 5.60 -19.12
C ASP A 88 12.21 4.86 -18.28
N GLN A 89 12.35 4.98 -16.95
CA GLN A 89 11.40 4.38 -16.01
C GLN A 89 9.99 4.98 -16.10
N GLY A 90 9.81 6.16 -16.70
CA GLY A 90 8.51 6.78 -16.91
C GLY A 90 7.66 6.07 -17.97
N GLU A 91 8.27 5.30 -18.85
CA GLU A 91 7.58 4.63 -19.95
C GLU A 91 6.83 3.38 -19.54
N THR A 92 7.34 2.63 -18.56
CA THR A 92 6.87 1.28 -18.21
C THR A 92 6.79 1.10 -16.70
N LEU A 93 6.20 -0.01 -16.24
CA LEU A 93 6.07 -0.30 -14.81
C LEU A 93 7.40 -0.81 -14.26
N VAL A 94 7.75 -0.34 -13.06
CA VAL A 94 8.95 -0.72 -12.34
C VAL A 94 8.58 -1.72 -11.23
N SER A 95 7.79 -1.28 -10.24
CA SER A 95 7.36 -2.08 -9.08
C SER A 95 6.08 -1.51 -8.49
N VAL A 96 4.93 -2.12 -8.78
CA VAL A 96 3.61 -1.60 -8.41
C VAL A 96 3.21 -2.09 -7.02
N GLN A 97 2.78 -1.16 -6.18
CA GLN A 97 2.36 -1.45 -4.80
C GLN A 97 0.83 -1.44 -4.61
N SER A 98 0.11 -0.63 -5.38
CA SER A 98 -1.34 -0.51 -5.27
C SER A 98 -1.99 -0.35 -6.65
N VAL A 99 -3.14 -1.02 -6.81
CA VAL A 99 -4.06 -0.87 -7.94
C VAL A 99 -5.45 -0.59 -7.41
N VAL A 100 -6.10 0.42 -7.98
CA VAL A 100 -7.42 0.88 -7.52
C VAL A 100 -8.26 1.27 -8.72
N VAL A 101 -9.43 0.66 -8.86
CA VAL A 101 -10.50 1.21 -9.71
C VAL A 101 -11.16 2.37 -8.97
N ASP A 102 -11.15 3.54 -9.59
CA ASP A 102 -11.77 4.73 -9.02
C ASP A 102 -13.31 4.76 -9.24
N PRO A 103 -14.04 5.70 -8.62
CA PRO A 103 -15.49 5.79 -8.80
C PRO A 103 -15.97 6.05 -10.24
N ALA A 104 -15.08 6.37 -11.17
CA ALA A 104 -15.38 6.56 -12.59
C ALA A 104 -15.06 5.31 -13.44
N ASP A 105 -14.81 4.16 -12.81
CA ASP A 105 -14.45 2.89 -13.46
C ASP A 105 -13.13 2.96 -14.26
N ARG A 106 -12.19 3.79 -13.81
CA ARG A 106 -10.82 3.85 -14.36
C ARG A 106 -9.88 3.06 -13.47
N LEU A 107 -9.01 2.25 -14.05
CA LEU A 107 -7.96 1.59 -13.26
C LEU A 107 -6.78 2.55 -13.08
N TRP A 108 -6.40 2.77 -11.83
CA TRP A 108 -5.19 3.48 -11.47
C TRP A 108 -4.16 2.53 -10.89
N ILE A 109 -2.93 2.68 -11.36
CA ILE A 109 -1.77 1.87 -10.99
C ILE A 109 -0.76 2.80 -10.31
N LEU A 110 -0.44 2.51 -9.06
CA LEU A 110 0.54 3.25 -8.25
C LEU A 110 1.87 2.49 -8.25
N ASP A 111 2.83 3.01 -9.01
CA ASP A 111 4.17 2.45 -9.14
C ASP A 111 5.12 3.12 -8.16
N THR A 112 5.84 2.33 -7.38
CA THR A 112 6.79 2.85 -6.38
C THR A 112 8.10 3.28 -7.00
N GLY A 113 8.47 2.73 -8.15
CA GLY A 113 9.82 2.91 -8.70
C GLY A 113 10.93 2.31 -7.82
N SER A 114 10.59 1.53 -6.79
CA SER A 114 11.52 1.10 -5.72
C SER A 114 11.61 -0.44 -5.65
N PRO A 115 12.21 -1.10 -6.65
CA PRO A 115 12.46 -2.54 -6.58
C PRO A 115 13.43 -2.83 -5.43
N LEU A 116 13.18 -3.89 -4.66
CA LEU A 116 13.93 -4.27 -3.45
C LEU A 116 14.04 -3.15 -2.41
N PHE A 117 13.08 -2.21 -2.39
CA PHE A 117 13.12 -1.02 -1.52
C PHE A 117 14.35 -0.12 -1.77
N ASN A 118 14.92 -0.16 -2.98
CA ASN A 118 16.02 0.72 -3.37
C ASN A 118 15.57 2.17 -3.56
N LEU A 119 16.54 3.09 -3.60
CA LEU A 119 16.26 4.50 -3.88
C LEU A 119 15.59 4.65 -5.25
N THR A 120 14.66 5.59 -5.32
CA THR A 120 13.89 5.88 -6.53
C THR A 120 14.54 6.99 -7.33
N GLU A 121 14.41 6.91 -8.65
CA GLU A 121 14.79 7.97 -9.58
C GLU A 121 13.56 8.61 -10.23
N TYR A 122 13.74 9.77 -10.86
CA TYR A 122 12.64 10.42 -11.57
C TYR A 122 12.06 9.49 -12.66
N GLY A 123 10.74 9.47 -12.78
CA GLY A 123 10.02 8.56 -13.68
C GLY A 123 9.66 7.21 -13.05
N GLY A 124 10.39 6.77 -12.02
CA GLY A 124 10.08 5.55 -11.27
C GLY A 124 8.74 5.66 -10.51
N PRO A 125 8.67 6.50 -9.45
CA PRO A 125 7.43 6.77 -8.74
C PRO A 125 6.44 7.51 -9.64
N LYS A 126 5.29 6.89 -9.90
CA LYS A 126 4.28 7.45 -10.80
C LYS A 126 2.89 6.88 -10.54
N LEU A 127 1.91 7.61 -11.03
CA LEU A 127 0.51 7.20 -11.06
C LEU A 127 0.06 7.06 -12.52
N VAL A 128 -0.39 5.86 -12.90
CA VAL A 128 -0.78 5.52 -14.27
C VAL A 128 -2.27 5.23 -14.32
N CYS A 129 -3.00 5.86 -15.23
CA CYS A 129 -4.42 5.61 -15.48
C CYS A 129 -4.60 4.76 -16.73
N VAL A 130 -5.42 3.73 -16.65
CA VAL A 130 -5.82 2.88 -17.76
C VAL A 130 -7.33 2.99 -17.95
N ASP A 131 -7.74 3.30 -19.18
CA ASP A 131 -9.14 3.21 -19.58
C ASP A 131 -9.53 1.74 -19.74
N LEU A 132 -10.47 1.29 -18.91
CA LEU A 132 -10.91 -0.11 -18.89
C LEU A 132 -11.76 -0.51 -20.10
N ASN A 133 -12.23 0.43 -20.93
CA ASN A 133 -12.96 0.08 -22.15
C ASN A 133 -12.00 -0.22 -23.31
N THR A 134 -10.90 0.50 -23.38
CA THR A 134 -9.89 0.37 -24.44
C THR A 134 -8.68 -0.45 -24.03
N ASN A 135 -8.50 -0.68 -22.72
CA ASN A 135 -7.30 -1.24 -22.09
C ASN A 135 -6.02 -0.46 -22.44
N GLN A 136 -6.14 0.85 -22.71
CA GLN A 136 -5.00 1.70 -23.04
C GLN A 136 -4.68 2.65 -21.88
N VAL A 137 -3.40 2.95 -21.72
CA VAL A 137 -2.94 3.99 -20.79
C VAL A 137 -3.47 5.33 -21.28
N SER A 138 -4.34 5.96 -20.49
CA SER A 138 -4.95 7.26 -20.82
C SER A 138 -4.19 8.43 -20.20
N LYS A 139 -3.45 8.19 -19.11
CA LYS A 139 -2.68 9.22 -18.40
C LYS A 139 -1.52 8.62 -17.62
N LYS A 140 -0.40 9.34 -17.56
CA LYS A 140 0.72 9.09 -16.65
C LYS A 140 1.04 10.38 -15.89
N ILE A 141 1.09 10.32 -14.58
CA ILE A 141 1.50 11.42 -13.71
C ILE A 141 2.83 11.01 -13.08
N LEU A 142 3.91 11.62 -13.55
CA LEU A 142 5.25 11.43 -12.99
C LEU A 142 5.45 12.39 -11.82
N PHE A 143 5.96 11.89 -10.71
CA PHE A 143 6.18 12.73 -9.54
C PHE A 143 7.56 13.39 -9.61
N PRO A 144 7.66 14.73 -9.48
CA PRO A 144 8.95 15.40 -9.39
C PRO A 144 9.66 14.97 -8.09
N GLN A 145 10.99 15.03 -8.07
CA GLN A 145 11.78 14.60 -6.92
C GLN A 145 11.61 15.47 -5.66
N THR A 146 10.92 16.61 -5.79
CA THR A 146 10.47 17.42 -4.66
C THR A 146 9.20 16.88 -3.98
N VAL A 147 8.51 15.95 -4.64
CA VAL A 147 7.27 15.29 -4.17
C VAL A 147 7.53 13.83 -3.85
N ALA A 148 8.08 13.06 -4.80
CA ALA A 148 8.57 11.71 -4.54
C ALA A 148 10.09 11.78 -4.33
N LEU A 149 10.49 11.80 -3.05
CA LEU A 149 11.88 11.90 -2.66
C LEU A 149 12.64 10.64 -3.09
N PRO A 150 13.98 10.65 -3.19
CA PRO A 150 14.75 9.44 -3.50
C PRO A 150 14.48 8.26 -2.55
N THR A 151 14.02 8.53 -1.32
CA THR A 151 13.68 7.49 -0.34
C THR A 151 12.18 7.17 -0.29
N THR A 152 11.34 7.84 -1.07
CA THR A 152 9.89 7.66 -1.06
C THR A 152 9.52 6.22 -1.38
N TYR A 153 8.49 5.72 -0.69
CA TYR A 153 7.86 4.46 -1.02
C TYR A 153 6.35 4.66 -1.07
N LEU A 154 5.79 4.79 -2.28
CA LEU A 154 4.35 5.00 -2.47
C LEU A 154 3.58 3.74 -2.08
N ASN A 155 2.64 3.83 -1.14
CA ASN A 155 1.98 2.64 -0.59
C ASN A 155 0.57 2.43 -1.15
N ASP A 156 -0.37 3.30 -0.80
CA ASP A 156 -1.76 3.19 -1.20
C ASP A 156 -2.30 4.52 -1.71
N VAL A 157 -3.41 4.49 -2.44
CA VAL A 157 -4.03 5.66 -3.06
C VAL A 157 -5.55 5.64 -2.94
N ARG A 158 -6.17 6.78 -2.65
CA ARG A 158 -7.62 6.97 -2.77
C ARG A 158 -7.96 8.23 -3.56
N PHE A 159 -9.09 8.18 -4.24
CA PHE A 159 -9.55 9.21 -5.18
C PHE A 159 -10.79 9.91 -4.65
N ASP A 160 -10.76 11.24 -4.63
CA ASP A 160 -11.93 12.09 -4.38
C ASP A 160 -12.31 12.83 -5.67
N LEU A 161 -13.25 12.27 -6.43
CA LEU A 161 -13.72 12.86 -7.69
C LEU A 161 -14.68 14.05 -7.49
N ARG A 162 -15.02 14.40 -6.24
CA ARG A 162 -15.83 15.59 -5.92
C ARG A 162 -15.00 16.88 -5.92
N ARG A 163 -13.66 16.76 -5.94
CA ARG A 163 -12.72 17.88 -5.79
C ARG A 163 -11.90 18.06 -7.06
N GLY A 164 -11.71 19.30 -7.49
CA GLY A 164 -10.98 19.60 -8.73
C GLY A 164 -11.75 19.17 -9.98
N ASN A 165 -11.16 19.40 -11.15
CA ASN A 165 -11.86 19.17 -12.43
C ASN A 165 -11.97 17.67 -12.80
N GLU A 166 -10.95 16.87 -12.48
CA GLU A 166 -10.93 15.42 -12.75
C GLU A 166 -10.79 14.57 -11.48
N GLY A 167 -10.85 15.20 -10.31
CA GLY A 167 -10.59 14.57 -9.01
C GLY A 167 -9.24 14.93 -8.40
N ILE A 168 -9.12 14.62 -7.11
CA ILE A 168 -7.87 14.65 -6.35
C ILE A 168 -7.52 13.23 -5.91
N ALA A 169 -6.25 12.83 -6.00
CA ALA A 169 -5.75 11.62 -5.36
C ALA A 169 -4.95 11.95 -4.10
N PHE A 170 -5.06 11.08 -3.11
CA PHE A 170 -4.27 11.10 -1.87
C PHE A 170 -3.48 9.80 -1.80
N ILE A 171 -2.16 9.93 -1.63
CA ILE A 171 -1.22 8.81 -1.67
C ILE A 171 -0.39 8.83 -0.39
N THR A 172 -0.22 7.69 0.25
CA THR A 172 0.67 7.54 1.40
C THR A 172 2.11 7.30 0.96
N ASP A 173 3.05 8.01 1.59
CA ASP A 173 4.50 7.75 1.48
C ASP A 173 4.96 6.98 2.72
N SER A 174 5.07 5.66 2.57
CA SER A 174 5.39 4.72 3.65
C SER A 174 6.90 4.41 3.73
N SER A 175 7.74 5.34 3.30
CA SER A 175 9.20 5.17 3.36
C SER A 175 9.66 4.63 4.72
N GLN A 176 10.63 3.69 4.69
CA GLN A 176 11.33 3.22 5.88
C GLN A 176 12.48 4.15 6.29
N LYS A 177 12.86 5.09 5.41
CA LYS A 177 14.03 5.96 5.59
C LYS A 177 13.71 7.38 5.14
N GLY A 178 13.78 8.33 6.06
CA GLY A 178 13.53 9.73 5.75
C GLY A 178 12.05 10.11 5.85
N PRO A 179 11.63 11.21 5.20
CA PRO A 179 10.33 11.80 5.44
C PRO A 179 9.16 10.94 4.93
N ASN A 180 8.19 10.68 5.81
CA ASN A 180 6.87 10.19 5.42
C ASN A 180 5.90 11.36 5.14
N GLY A 181 4.73 11.06 4.62
CA GLY A 181 3.70 12.08 4.39
C GLY A 181 2.55 11.59 3.55
N ILE A 182 1.66 12.53 3.23
CA ILE A 182 0.56 12.33 2.28
C ILE A 182 0.87 13.17 1.03
N ILE A 183 1.02 12.51 -0.10
CA ILE A 183 1.13 13.16 -1.40
C ILE A 183 -0.28 13.41 -1.93
N VAL A 184 -0.55 14.65 -2.32
CA VAL A 184 -1.82 15.07 -2.92
C VAL A 184 -1.57 15.36 -4.39
N VAL A 185 -2.45 14.87 -5.25
CA VAL A 185 -2.33 14.99 -6.71
C VAL A 185 -3.61 15.56 -7.30
N ASP A 186 -3.50 16.65 -8.04
CA ASP A 186 -4.57 17.12 -8.91
C ASP A 186 -4.57 16.30 -10.21
N LEU A 187 -5.63 15.52 -10.45
CA LEU A 187 -5.64 14.55 -11.55
C LEU A 187 -5.76 15.21 -12.93
N ALA A 188 -6.33 16.42 -12.99
CA ALA A 188 -6.52 17.15 -14.24
C ALA A 188 -5.17 17.65 -14.77
N SER A 189 -4.43 18.36 -13.92
CA SER A 189 -3.14 18.98 -14.27
C SER A 189 -1.94 18.06 -14.07
N GLY A 190 -2.05 17.03 -13.23
CA GLY A 190 -0.92 16.22 -12.77
C GLY A 190 -0.05 16.91 -11.70
N GLN A 191 -0.40 18.13 -11.28
CA GLN A 191 0.34 18.83 -10.23
C GLN A 191 0.22 18.06 -8.91
N SER A 192 1.34 17.93 -8.20
CA SER A 192 1.40 17.19 -6.94
C SER A 192 2.21 17.93 -5.88
N TRP A 193 1.89 17.66 -4.61
CA TRP A 193 2.59 18.26 -3.46
C TRP A 193 2.46 17.38 -2.22
N ARG A 194 3.36 17.59 -1.24
CA ARG A 194 3.33 16.88 0.04
C ARG A 194 2.50 17.64 1.08
N ARG A 195 1.80 16.88 1.93
CA ARG A 195 1.14 17.32 3.16
C ARG A 195 1.56 16.39 4.29
N LEU A 196 1.53 16.91 5.53
CA LEU A 196 2.01 16.17 6.71
C LEU A 196 3.44 15.64 6.50
N ASN A 197 4.27 16.40 5.79
CA ASN A 197 5.62 16.01 5.47
C ASN A 197 6.45 15.90 6.75
N ASP A 198 7.01 14.72 6.99
CA ASP A 198 7.75 14.33 8.19
C ASP A 198 6.98 14.53 9.51
N HIS A 199 5.65 14.60 9.45
CA HIS A 199 4.82 14.78 10.64
C HIS A 199 4.84 13.50 11.50
N PRO A 200 4.88 13.59 12.84
CA PRO A 200 4.93 12.39 13.69
C PRO A 200 3.80 11.37 13.44
N SER A 201 2.60 11.83 13.10
CA SER A 201 1.46 10.95 12.80
C SER A 201 1.61 10.11 11.53
N THR A 202 2.58 10.41 10.67
CA THR A 202 2.84 9.63 9.45
C THR A 202 4.04 8.69 9.59
N LYS A 203 4.67 8.65 10.77
CA LYS A 203 5.83 7.79 11.06
C LYS A 203 5.40 6.51 11.75
N ALA A 204 6.19 5.46 11.57
CA ALA A 204 6.08 4.27 12.38
C ALA A 204 6.37 4.61 13.86
N GLU A 205 5.60 4.05 14.77
CA GLU A 205 5.96 4.00 16.19
C GLU A 205 7.12 3.03 16.41
N ASP A 206 7.94 3.29 17.41
CA ASP A 206 9.06 2.41 17.77
C ASP A 206 8.59 1.12 18.47
N MET A 207 9.49 0.15 18.56
CA MET A 207 9.20 -1.15 19.19
C MET A 207 8.86 -1.07 20.68
N GLN A 208 9.26 0.01 21.36
CA GLN A 208 8.92 0.20 22.77
C GLN A 208 7.45 0.61 22.92
N THR A 209 6.90 1.27 21.91
CA THR A 209 5.52 1.74 21.87
C THR A 209 4.60 0.74 21.20
N PHE A 210 5.03 0.15 20.07
CA PHE A 210 4.25 -0.79 19.27
C PHE A 210 5.10 -1.95 18.75
N LEU A 211 4.76 -3.17 19.16
CA LEU A 211 5.39 -4.40 18.67
C LEU A 211 4.35 -5.25 17.93
N PRO A 212 4.40 -5.34 16.59
CA PRO A 212 3.50 -6.23 15.85
C PRO A 212 3.77 -7.70 16.21
N ILE A 213 2.71 -8.44 16.51
CA ILE A 213 2.74 -9.89 16.79
C ILE A 213 1.84 -10.59 15.79
N VAL A 214 2.40 -11.50 15.00
CA VAL A 214 1.69 -12.29 14.00
C VAL A 214 1.76 -13.75 14.41
N GLU A 215 0.62 -14.41 14.56
CA GLU A 215 0.52 -15.81 15.00
C GLU A 215 1.32 -16.10 16.30
N GLY A 216 1.30 -15.16 17.24
CA GLY A 216 2.02 -15.28 18.51
C GLY A 216 3.53 -15.04 18.43
N ARG A 217 4.06 -14.62 17.27
CA ARG A 217 5.48 -14.32 17.07
C ARG A 217 5.70 -12.82 16.84
N PRO A 218 6.64 -12.18 17.57
CA PRO A 218 7.04 -10.81 17.27
C PRO A 218 7.56 -10.70 15.84
N PHE A 219 7.06 -9.71 15.09
CA PHE A 219 7.52 -9.45 13.73
C PHE A 219 8.77 -8.57 13.78
N LEU A 220 9.94 -9.22 13.70
CA LEU A 220 11.26 -8.60 13.86
C LEU A 220 12.11 -8.82 12.62
N GLU A 221 12.93 -7.83 12.27
CA GLU A 221 13.97 -7.96 11.26
C GLU A 221 15.33 -8.16 11.93
N HIS A 222 15.95 -9.31 11.67
CA HIS A 222 17.28 -9.66 12.17
C HIS A 222 18.36 -9.10 11.25
N GLN A 223 19.27 -8.31 11.80
CA GLN A 223 20.40 -7.75 11.07
C GLN A 223 21.61 -8.69 11.09
N GLN A 224 22.49 -8.57 10.09
CA GLN A 224 23.71 -9.39 9.99
C GLN A 224 24.64 -9.25 11.20
N ASN A 225 24.63 -8.10 11.87
CA ASN A 225 25.43 -7.82 13.07
C ASN A 225 24.80 -8.40 14.37
N GLY A 226 23.71 -9.16 14.27
CA GLY A 226 23.02 -9.76 15.41
C GLY A 226 22.02 -8.84 16.13
N SER A 227 21.92 -7.57 15.76
CA SER A 227 20.88 -6.68 16.28
C SER A 227 19.52 -6.99 15.66
N VAL A 228 18.45 -6.59 16.35
CA VAL A 228 17.07 -6.67 15.86
C VAL A 228 16.48 -5.29 15.75
N LYS A 229 15.63 -5.09 14.74
CA LYS A 229 14.75 -3.93 14.63
C LYS A 229 13.33 -4.41 14.33
N GLN A 230 12.37 -3.50 14.39
CA GLN A 230 10.98 -3.80 14.07
C GLN A 230 10.88 -4.29 12.63
N GLY A 231 10.17 -5.39 12.41
CA GLY A 231 9.83 -5.83 11.06
C GLY A 231 8.93 -4.80 10.39
N ALA A 232 9.29 -4.41 9.17
CA ALA A 232 8.53 -3.48 8.33
C ALA A 232 8.09 -2.18 9.04
N SER A 233 9.02 -1.49 9.72
CA SER A 233 8.82 -0.14 10.27
C SER A 233 8.60 0.89 9.16
N MET A 234 7.41 0.88 8.57
CA MET A 234 6.98 1.74 7.48
C MET A 234 6.10 2.85 8.03
N GLY A 235 6.20 4.05 7.45
CA GLY A 235 5.28 5.15 7.78
C GLY A 235 3.84 4.86 7.36
N ALA A 236 3.03 5.91 7.27
CA ALA A 236 1.62 5.84 6.86
C ALA A 236 1.43 4.87 5.68
N GLY A 237 0.54 3.90 5.84
CA GLY A 237 0.34 2.78 4.91
C GLY A 237 -1.03 2.85 4.26
N GLY A 238 -2.01 2.17 4.85
CA GLY A 238 -3.39 2.17 4.36
C GLY A 238 -4.02 3.56 4.42
N ILE A 239 -4.88 3.88 3.45
CA ILE A 239 -5.55 5.17 3.36
C ILE A 239 -7.02 5.01 2.98
N ALA A 240 -7.90 5.81 3.56
CA ALA A 240 -9.34 5.78 3.30
C ALA A 240 -9.97 7.17 3.34
N ILE A 241 -10.98 7.39 2.50
CA ILE A 241 -11.78 8.63 2.48
C ILE A 241 -13.16 8.28 3.02
N SER A 242 -13.69 9.09 3.94
CA SER A 242 -15.07 8.93 4.38
C SER A 242 -16.04 9.05 3.21
N SER A 243 -17.19 8.39 3.30
CA SER A 243 -18.20 8.39 2.22
C SER A 243 -18.65 9.80 1.82
N ASP A 244 -18.68 10.73 2.77
CA ASP A 244 -19.00 12.16 2.56
C ASP A 244 -17.80 13.01 2.10
N GLY A 245 -16.59 12.47 2.09
CA GLY A 245 -15.36 13.16 1.67
C GLY A 245 -14.82 14.18 2.66
N SER A 246 -15.38 14.25 3.86
CA SER A 246 -14.97 15.22 4.87
C SER A 246 -13.68 14.82 5.59
N ARG A 247 -13.33 13.52 5.61
CA ARG A 247 -12.18 12.98 6.35
C ARG A 247 -11.34 12.05 5.49
N LEU A 248 -10.03 12.18 5.68
CA LEU A 248 -9.01 11.26 5.19
C LEU A 248 -8.43 10.53 6.41
N TYR A 249 -8.51 9.21 6.41
CA TYR A 249 -7.89 8.30 7.38
C TYR A 249 -6.61 7.75 6.78
N TYR A 250 -5.57 7.63 7.62
CA TYR A 250 -4.25 7.12 7.25
C TYR A 250 -3.52 6.58 8.49
#